data_AF-A0A1F6GPG4-F1
#
_entry.id   AF-A0A1F6GPG4-F1
#
_cell.length_a   1.000
_cell.length_b   1.000
_cell.length_c   1.000
_cell.angle_alpha   90.00
_cell.angle_beta   90.00
_cell.angle_gamma   90.00
#
_symmetry.space_group_name_H-M   'P 1'
#
loop_
_entity.id
_entity.type
_entity.pdbx_description
1 polymer ?
#
loop_
_entity_poly.entity_id
_entity_poly.type
_entity_poly.pdbx_seq_one_letter_code
_entity_poly.pdbx_strand_id
1 'polypeptide(L)'
;MEYVVSEPLRATLVVGASILGLMLLIEKADQQFPGLGVLKYLVPFVPPFFITRTAKRVNQRRAEYQFIKDAKPYIFVAFPPELSVPALLQTSAEMFSDSAAQHFNTNLEVLAHAEALPKAFFFKEKDRESIALALIESFQTNYSHGSLENFPILLIPQGKTHPVPYAINSVLTMKGGRLKWQATLTKSQTQGLACD
;
A
#
# COMPACT_ATOMS: atom_id res chain seq x y z
N MET A 1 -9.20 -11.65 12.29
CA MET A 1 -8.99 -10.54 13.26
C MET A 1 -9.30 -9.18 12.66
N GLU A 2 -8.74 -8.81 11.50
CA GLU A 2 -8.96 -7.48 10.90
C GLU A 2 -10.45 -7.16 10.64
N TYR A 3 -11.22 -8.14 10.16
CA TYR A 3 -12.68 -8.06 9.98
C TYR A 3 -13.46 -7.80 11.29
N VAL A 4 -12.98 -8.37 12.41
CA VAL A 4 -13.61 -8.21 13.73
C VAL A 4 -13.28 -6.82 14.30
N VAL A 5 -12.05 -6.35 14.08
CA VAL A 5 -11.56 -5.06 14.59
C VAL A 5 -12.08 -3.88 13.75
N SER A 6 -12.47 -4.12 12.50
CA SER A 6 -13.05 -3.10 11.63
C SER A 6 -14.47 -2.67 11.99
N GLU A 7 -15.15 -3.42 12.86
CA GLU A 7 -16.54 -3.19 13.28
C GLU A 7 -16.61 -3.05 14.81
N PRO A 8 -16.94 -1.85 15.35
CA PRO A 8 -16.85 -1.57 16.78
C PRO A 8 -17.64 -2.54 17.66
N LEU A 9 -18.86 -2.91 17.24
CA LEU A 9 -19.73 -3.81 18.01
C LEU A 9 -19.19 -5.24 18.06
N ARG A 10 -18.64 -5.75 16.94
CA ARG A 10 -18.07 -7.09 16.87
C ARG A 10 -16.76 -7.18 17.63
N ALA A 11 -15.92 -6.15 17.56
CA ALA A 11 -14.72 -6.04 18.37
C ALA A 11 -15.07 -6.12 19.86
N THR A 12 -16.03 -5.32 20.32
CA THR A 12 -16.48 -5.34 21.73
C THR A 12 -17.03 -6.70 22.15
N LEU A 13 -17.84 -7.36 21.31
CA LEU A 13 -18.41 -8.67 21.62
C LEU A 13 -17.35 -9.77 21.70
N VAL A 14 -16.44 -9.84 20.73
CA VAL A 14 -15.38 -10.86 20.71
C VAL A 14 -14.41 -10.66 21.87
N VAL A 15 -14.10 -9.41 22.20
CA VAL A 15 -13.21 -9.06 23.30
C VAL A 15 -13.89 -9.36 24.64
N GLY A 16 -15.14 -8.94 24.80
CA GLY A 16 -15.95 -9.26 25.97
C GLY A 16 -16.07 -10.77 26.19
N ALA A 17 -16.34 -11.54 25.12
CA ALA A 17 -16.41 -13.00 25.18
C ALA A 17 -15.07 -13.64 25.57
N SER A 18 -13.94 -13.13 25.06
CA SER A 18 -12.60 -13.62 25.43
C SER A 18 -12.24 -13.31 26.89
N ILE A 19 -12.65 -12.15 27.40
CA ILE A 19 -12.50 -11.75 28.81
C ILE A 19 -13.33 -12.68 29.71
N LEU A 20 -14.60 -12.89 29.36
CA LEU A 20 -15.49 -13.80 30.09
C LEU A 20 -14.96 -15.24 30.07
N GLY A 21 -14.49 -15.72 28.92
CA GLY A 21 -13.90 -17.06 28.78
C GLY A 21 -12.63 -17.23 29.61
N LEU A 22 -11.75 -16.23 29.63
CA LEU A 22 -10.52 -16.28 30.43
C LEU A 22 -10.84 -16.23 31.94
N MET A 23 -11.83 -15.43 32.35
CA MET A 23 -12.29 -15.44 33.74
C MET A 23 -12.84 -16.82 34.13
N LEU A 24 -13.69 -17.44 33.30
CA LEU A 24 -14.22 -18.80 33.52
C LEU A 24 -13.11 -19.85 33.66
N LEU A 25 -12.07 -19.77 32.84
CA LEU A 25 -10.91 -20.66 32.92
C LEU A 25 -10.14 -20.47 34.24
N ILE A 26 -9.94 -19.22 34.67
CA ILE A 26 -9.29 -18.93 35.94
C ILE A 26 -10.13 -19.41 37.13
N GLU A 27 -11.47 -19.31 37.09
CA GLU A 27 -12.31 -19.85 38.18
C GLU A 27 -12.19 -21.37 38.29
N LYS A 28 -12.19 -22.07 37.15
CA LYS A 28 -12.02 -23.53 37.14
C LYS A 28 -10.62 -23.94 37.59
N ALA A 29 -9.59 -23.17 37.24
CA ALA A 29 -8.22 -23.44 37.66
C ALA A 29 -8.01 -23.17 39.17
N ASP A 30 -8.66 -22.15 39.73
CA ASP A 30 -8.58 -21.80 41.16
C ASP A 30 -9.18 -22.89 42.06
N GLN A 31 -10.16 -23.66 41.57
CA GLN A 31 -10.68 -24.85 42.27
C GLN A 31 -9.62 -25.95 42.46
N GLN A 32 -8.64 -26.03 41.55
CA GLN A 32 -7.56 -27.01 41.61
C GLN A 32 -6.27 -26.45 42.22
N PHE A 33 -6.04 -25.13 42.10
CA PHE A 33 -4.88 -24.42 42.63
C PHE A 33 -5.33 -23.13 43.33
N PRO A 34 -5.59 -23.19 44.65
CA PRO A 34 -6.07 -22.05 45.41
C PRO A 34 -5.08 -20.88 45.35
N GLY A 35 -5.55 -19.70 44.95
CA GLY A 35 -4.76 -18.47 44.85
C GLY A 35 -4.59 -17.94 43.42
N LEU A 36 -4.96 -18.74 42.40
CA LEU A 36 -5.04 -18.28 41.02
C LEU A 36 -6.20 -17.31 40.79
N GLY A 37 -7.20 -17.28 41.67
CA GLY A 37 -8.35 -16.38 41.57
C GLY A 37 -7.99 -14.89 41.51
N VAL A 38 -6.82 -14.50 42.03
CA VAL A 38 -6.30 -13.13 41.97
C VAL A 38 -6.00 -12.71 40.53
N LEU A 39 -5.66 -13.65 39.64
CA LEU A 39 -5.38 -13.37 38.23
C LEU A 39 -6.61 -12.83 37.48
N LYS A 40 -7.84 -13.08 37.96
CA LYS A 40 -9.07 -12.52 37.37
C LYS A 40 -9.06 -11.00 37.37
N TYR A 41 -8.45 -10.37 38.37
CA TYR A 41 -8.34 -8.91 38.45
C TYR A 41 -7.35 -8.32 37.43
N LEU A 42 -6.47 -9.15 36.85
CA LEU A 42 -5.55 -8.76 35.80
C LEU A 42 -6.15 -8.93 34.39
N VAL A 43 -7.18 -9.77 34.25
CA VAL A 43 -7.85 -10.06 32.96
C VAL A 43 -8.37 -8.80 32.24
N PRO A 44 -8.96 -7.78 32.89
CA PRO A 44 -9.41 -6.56 32.20
C PRO A 44 -8.29 -5.76 31.54
N PHE A 45 -7.03 -5.98 31.95
CA PHE A 45 -5.86 -5.21 31.51
C PHE A 45 -5.04 -5.89 30.40
N VAL A 46 -5.29 -7.17 30.10
CA VAL A 46 -4.65 -7.93 29.00
C VAL A 46 -5.22 -7.63 27.58
N PRO A 47 -6.53 -7.39 27.40
CA PRO A 47 -7.17 -7.16 26.09
C PRO A 47 -6.79 -5.87 25.34
N PRO A 48 -6.52 -4.72 25.98
CA PRO A 48 -6.32 -3.46 25.25
C PRO A 48 -5.18 -3.52 24.23
N PHE A 49 -4.07 -4.20 24.55
CA PHE A 49 -2.86 -4.15 23.71
C PHE A 49 -3.04 -4.78 22.32
N PHE A 50 -3.76 -5.90 22.20
CA PHE A 50 -3.90 -6.61 20.92
C PHE A 50 -4.90 -5.93 19.97
N ILE A 51 -5.97 -5.37 20.52
CA ILE A 51 -6.99 -4.66 19.76
C ILE A 51 -6.42 -3.33 19.28
N THR A 52 -5.74 -2.57 20.14
CA THR A 52 -5.20 -1.25 19.75
C THR A 52 -4.11 -1.38 18.68
N ARG A 53 -3.26 -2.41 18.75
CA ARG A 53 -2.24 -2.67 17.71
C ARG A 53 -2.85 -3.09 16.37
N THR A 54 -3.87 -3.95 16.40
CA THR A 54 -4.56 -4.41 15.19
C THR A 54 -5.44 -3.31 14.60
N ALA A 55 -6.15 -2.54 15.43
CA ALA A 55 -6.99 -1.41 15.03
C ALA A 55 -6.15 -0.28 14.44
N LYS A 56 -5.00 0.04 15.06
CA LYS A 56 -4.05 1.00 14.50
C LYS A 56 -3.55 0.55 13.13
N ARG A 57 -3.21 -0.74 12.97
CA ARG A 57 -2.76 -1.29 11.67
C ARG A 57 -3.86 -1.27 10.61
N VAL A 58 -5.10 -1.62 10.98
CA VAL A 58 -6.26 -1.60 10.08
C VAL A 58 -6.64 -0.18 9.70
N ASN A 59 -6.66 0.75 10.65
CA ASN A 59 -6.94 2.17 10.38
C ASN A 59 -5.84 2.81 9.53
N GLN A 60 -4.56 2.49 9.78
CA GLN A 60 -3.46 2.96 8.93
C GLN A 60 -3.59 2.42 7.50
N ARG A 61 -3.93 1.14 7.32
CA ARG A 61 -4.18 0.59 5.98
C ARG A 61 -5.40 1.20 5.29
N ARG A 62 -6.49 1.43 6.03
CA ARG A 62 -7.69 2.11 5.49
C ARG A 62 -7.39 3.55 5.12
N ALA A 63 -6.62 4.26 5.94
CA ALA A 63 -6.19 5.63 5.66
C ALA A 63 -5.22 5.69 4.48
N GLU A 64 -4.23 4.77 4.39
CA GLU A 64 -3.36 4.63 3.21
C GLU A 64 -4.21 4.36 1.96
N TYR A 65 -5.19 3.46 2.05
CA TYR A 65 -6.09 3.12 0.95
C TYR A 65 -6.95 4.30 0.49
N GLN A 66 -7.59 5.02 1.42
CA GLN A 66 -8.39 6.21 1.11
C GLN A 66 -7.54 7.34 0.56
N PHE A 67 -6.36 7.59 1.16
CA PHE A 67 -5.42 8.58 0.67
C PHE A 67 -4.98 8.31 -0.77
N ILE A 68 -4.63 7.05 -1.08
CA ILE A 68 -4.23 6.65 -2.43
C ILE A 68 -5.38 6.84 -3.41
N LYS A 69 -6.60 6.43 -3.05
CA LYS A 69 -7.78 6.59 -3.92
C LYS A 69 -8.10 8.04 -4.25
N ASP A 70 -8.11 8.90 -3.24
CA ASP A 70 -8.52 10.31 -3.37
C ASP A 70 -7.40 11.21 -3.92
N ALA A 71 -6.20 10.67 -4.15
CA ALA A 71 -5.06 11.44 -4.61
C ALA A 71 -5.26 11.98 -6.04
N LYS A 72 -5.06 13.30 -6.21
CA LYS A 72 -4.97 13.95 -7.52
C LYS A 72 -3.84 13.42 -8.43
N PRO A 73 -2.60 13.16 -7.94
CA PRO A 73 -1.61 12.49 -8.78
C PRO A 73 -1.98 11.02 -8.96
N TYR A 74 -1.53 10.42 -10.07
CA TYR A 74 -1.66 8.97 -10.22
C TYR A 74 -0.72 8.29 -9.23
N ILE A 75 -1.26 7.52 -8.28
CA ILE A 75 -0.47 6.72 -7.35
C ILE A 75 -0.78 5.27 -7.64
N PHE A 76 0.23 4.40 -7.59
CA PHE A 76 0.02 2.96 -7.53
C PHE A 76 0.84 2.29 -6.44
N VAL A 77 0.37 1.12 -6.01
CA VAL A 77 1.09 0.19 -5.14
C VAL A 77 1.07 -1.20 -5.76
N ALA A 78 2.24 -1.82 -5.82
CA ALA A 78 2.48 -3.14 -6.38
C ALA A 78 3.40 -3.96 -5.46
N PHE A 79 3.34 -5.28 -5.56
CA PHE A 79 4.16 -6.19 -4.75
C PHE A 79 4.90 -7.20 -5.62
N PRO A 80 6.04 -6.81 -6.20
CA PRO A 80 6.81 -7.70 -7.06
C PRO A 80 7.25 -8.97 -6.32
N PRO A 81 7.29 -10.13 -7.01
CA PRO A 81 7.71 -11.39 -6.39
C PRO A 81 9.21 -11.41 -6.06
N GLU A 82 10.03 -10.70 -6.85
CA GLU A 82 11.49 -10.70 -6.73
C GLU A 82 12.08 -9.36 -7.21
N LEU A 83 13.36 -9.14 -6.89
CA LEU A 83 14.12 -7.95 -7.27
C LEU A 83 14.75 -8.16 -8.65
N SER A 84 13.93 -8.08 -9.70
CA SER A 84 14.40 -8.18 -11.09
C SER A 84 13.62 -7.24 -12.01
N VAL A 85 14.25 -6.75 -13.09
CA VAL A 85 13.58 -5.85 -14.06
C VAL A 85 12.32 -6.50 -14.63
N PRO A 86 12.34 -7.77 -15.10
CA PRO A 86 11.13 -8.42 -15.60
C PRO A 86 10.02 -8.51 -14.54
N ALA A 87 10.37 -8.85 -13.30
CA ALA A 87 9.40 -8.95 -12.22
C ALA A 87 8.73 -7.60 -11.93
N LEU A 88 9.49 -6.51 -11.84
CA LEU A 88 8.92 -5.17 -11.64
C LEU A 88 7.98 -4.79 -12.80
N LEU A 89 8.41 -4.99 -14.05
CA LEU A 89 7.64 -4.56 -15.22
C LEU A 89 6.35 -5.36 -15.46
N GLN A 90 6.33 -6.64 -15.08
CA GLN A 90 5.17 -7.53 -15.26
C GLN A 90 4.21 -7.53 -14.06
N THR A 91 4.60 -6.94 -12.92
CA THR A 91 3.75 -6.91 -11.74
C THR A 91 2.56 -5.96 -11.96
N SER A 92 1.35 -6.43 -11.67
CA SER A 92 0.15 -5.60 -11.69
C SER A 92 0.07 -4.69 -10.45
N ALA A 93 -0.58 -3.53 -10.60
CA ALA A 93 -0.90 -2.69 -9.46
C ALA A 93 -2.02 -3.36 -8.64
N GLU A 94 -1.76 -3.62 -7.36
CA GLU A 94 -2.83 -4.06 -6.43
C GLU A 94 -3.75 -2.88 -6.05
N MET A 95 -3.23 -1.65 -6.12
CA MET A 95 -3.97 -0.43 -5.86
C MET A 95 -3.52 0.69 -6.77
N PHE A 96 -4.46 1.53 -7.21
CA PHE A 96 -4.20 2.77 -7.91
C PHE A 96 -5.18 3.86 -7.46
N SER A 97 -4.83 5.13 -7.69
CA SER A 97 -5.70 6.27 -7.40
C SER A 97 -6.85 6.37 -8.40
N ASP A 98 -7.98 6.95 -8.01
CA ASP A 98 -9.12 7.13 -8.91
C ASP A 98 -8.82 8.16 -10.02
N SER A 99 -7.82 9.02 -9.79
CA SER A 99 -7.28 9.94 -10.79
C SER A 99 -6.54 9.24 -11.95
N ALA A 100 -6.22 7.94 -11.83
CA ALA A 100 -5.54 7.17 -12.88
C ALA A 100 -6.24 7.29 -14.24
N ALA A 101 -7.57 7.21 -14.24
CA ALA A 101 -8.38 7.36 -15.45
C ALA A 101 -8.16 8.71 -16.15
N GLN A 102 -7.98 9.79 -15.38
CA GLN A 102 -7.73 11.12 -15.94
C GLN A 102 -6.32 11.25 -16.52
N HIS A 103 -5.31 10.69 -15.85
CA HIS A 103 -3.91 10.75 -16.30
C HIS A 103 -3.66 9.96 -17.58
N PHE A 104 -4.28 8.78 -17.69
CA PHE A 104 -4.15 7.90 -18.87
C PHE A 104 -5.28 8.06 -19.88
N ASN A 105 -6.30 8.87 -19.58
CA ASN A 105 -7.51 9.06 -20.39
C ASN A 105 -8.20 7.74 -20.75
N THR A 106 -8.32 6.83 -19.78
CA THR A 106 -8.82 5.47 -19.97
C THR A 106 -9.75 5.04 -18.83
N ASN A 107 -10.51 3.95 -19.03
CA ASN A 107 -11.41 3.42 -17.99
C ASN A 107 -10.57 2.74 -16.87
N LEU A 108 -10.95 2.98 -15.60
CA LEU A 108 -10.33 2.35 -14.43
C LEU A 108 -10.36 0.81 -14.49
N GLU A 109 -11.40 0.22 -15.08
CA GLU A 109 -11.50 -1.24 -15.25
C GLU A 109 -10.38 -1.81 -16.13
N VAL A 110 -9.94 -1.05 -17.14
CA VAL A 110 -8.84 -1.43 -18.02
C VAL A 110 -7.51 -1.33 -17.27
N LEU A 111 -7.35 -0.33 -16.41
CA LEU A 111 -6.16 -0.16 -15.58
C LEU A 111 -6.07 -1.19 -14.45
N ALA A 112 -7.21 -1.70 -13.97
CA ALA A 112 -7.25 -2.68 -12.88
C ALA A 112 -6.56 -4.01 -13.23
N HIS A 113 -6.48 -4.34 -14.52
CA HIS A 113 -5.82 -5.54 -15.01
C HIS A 113 -4.48 -5.25 -15.69
N ALA A 114 -4.02 -3.99 -15.66
CA ALA A 114 -2.78 -3.60 -16.29
C ALA A 114 -1.57 -3.84 -15.38
N GLU A 115 -0.40 -3.90 -16.01
CA GLU A 115 0.89 -3.79 -15.34
C GLU A 115 0.98 -2.46 -14.56
N ALA A 116 1.71 -2.43 -13.45
CA ALA A 116 1.82 -1.25 -12.58
C ALA A 116 2.26 0.01 -13.33
N LEU A 117 3.13 -0.17 -14.32
CA LEU A 117 3.44 0.82 -15.36
C LEU A 117 2.93 0.26 -16.71
N PRO A 118 1.74 0.63 -17.19
CA PRO A 118 1.17 -0.01 -18.36
C PRO A 118 1.93 0.34 -19.65
N LYS A 119 2.38 -0.68 -20.39
CA LYS A 119 3.15 -0.52 -21.64
C LYS A 119 2.54 0.47 -22.62
N ALA A 120 1.22 0.43 -22.78
CA ALA A 120 0.46 1.16 -23.80
C ALA A 120 0.60 2.68 -23.73
N PHE A 121 0.98 3.23 -22.57
CA PHE A 121 1.04 4.68 -22.36
C PHE A 121 2.46 5.24 -22.40
N PHE A 122 3.49 4.41 -22.52
CA PHE A 122 4.87 4.89 -22.59
C PHE A 122 5.27 5.17 -24.04
N PHE A 123 5.84 6.35 -24.29
CA PHE A 123 6.30 6.71 -25.64
C PHE A 123 7.48 5.84 -26.09
N LYS A 124 8.43 5.57 -25.19
CA LYS A 124 9.57 4.68 -25.43
C LYS A 124 9.51 3.51 -24.46
N GLU A 125 9.62 2.28 -24.96
CA GLU A 125 9.65 1.08 -24.11
C GLU A 125 10.81 1.13 -23.10
N LYS A 126 11.96 1.68 -23.52
CA LYS A 126 13.15 1.85 -22.68
C LYS A 126 12.92 2.71 -21.43
N ASP A 127 11.94 3.61 -21.43
CA ASP A 127 11.69 4.47 -20.27
C ASP A 127 11.21 3.63 -19.08
N ARG A 128 10.41 2.58 -19.34
CA ARG A 128 9.94 1.63 -18.30
C ARG A 128 11.10 0.85 -17.71
N GLU A 129 11.95 0.28 -18.57
CA GLU A 129 13.13 -0.48 -18.17
C GLU A 129 14.10 0.40 -17.36
N SER A 130 14.28 1.65 -17.76
CA SER A 130 15.16 2.61 -17.09
C SER A 130 14.68 2.94 -15.68
N ILE A 131 13.36 3.07 -15.46
CA ILE A 131 12.78 3.21 -14.11
C ILE A 131 13.09 1.98 -13.26
N ALA A 132 12.84 0.78 -13.79
CA ALA A 132 13.04 -0.46 -13.05
C ALA A 132 14.51 -0.68 -12.68
N LEU A 133 15.43 -0.45 -13.63
CA LEU A 133 16.87 -0.53 -13.40
C LEU A 133 17.32 0.46 -12.34
N ALA A 134 16.95 1.73 -12.47
CA ALA A 134 17.36 2.76 -11.51
C ALA A 134 16.82 2.51 -10.10
N LEU A 135 15.61 1.93 -9.96
CA LEU A 135 15.07 1.49 -8.67
C LEU A 135 15.87 0.33 -8.06
N ILE A 136 16.24 -0.67 -8.87
CA ILE A 136 17.00 -1.84 -8.42
C ILE A 136 18.40 -1.42 -7.98
N GLU A 137 19.08 -0.59 -8.78
CA GLU A 137 20.40 -0.03 -8.46
C GLU A 137 20.37 0.77 -7.16
N SER A 138 19.37 1.64 -6.99
CA SER A 138 19.14 2.41 -5.76
C SER A 138 18.88 1.48 -4.57
N PHE A 139 18.08 0.43 -4.75
CA PHE A 139 17.75 -0.55 -3.71
C PHE A 139 18.97 -1.35 -3.24
N GLN A 140 19.84 -1.73 -4.18
CA GLN A 140 21.07 -2.46 -3.90
C GLN A 140 22.09 -1.57 -3.18
N THR A 141 22.15 -0.28 -3.52
CA THR A 141 23.07 0.69 -2.92
C THR A 141 22.67 1.04 -1.48
N ASN A 142 21.37 1.16 -1.20
CA ASN A 142 20.84 1.63 0.09
C ASN A 142 20.26 0.50 0.96
N TYR A 143 20.79 -0.72 0.84
CA TYR A 143 20.50 -1.86 1.72
C TYR A 143 19.00 -2.10 2.01
N SER A 144 18.22 -2.41 0.97
CA SER A 144 16.78 -2.74 1.03
C SER A 144 15.81 -1.56 0.91
N HIS A 145 16.29 -0.42 0.42
CA HIS A 145 15.46 0.75 0.12
C HIS A 145 15.87 1.36 -1.22
N GLY A 146 15.03 1.28 -2.25
CA GLY A 146 15.24 1.95 -3.52
C GLY A 146 14.35 3.17 -3.64
N SER A 147 14.91 4.30 -4.05
CA SER A 147 14.16 5.53 -4.28
C SER A 147 14.56 6.17 -5.61
N LEU A 148 13.56 6.73 -6.30
CA LEU A 148 13.70 7.63 -7.42
C LEU A 148 12.87 8.87 -7.16
N GLU A 149 13.47 10.03 -7.35
CA GLU A 149 12.82 11.32 -7.17
C GLU A 149 12.81 12.08 -8.49
N ASN A 150 11.63 12.61 -8.86
CA ASN A 150 11.40 13.44 -10.04
C ASN A 150 12.01 12.89 -11.35
N PHE A 151 11.98 11.57 -11.54
CA PHE A 151 12.54 10.95 -12.73
C PHE A 151 11.67 11.32 -13.94
N PRO A 152 12.23 11.97 -14.98
CA PRO A 152 11.46 12.49 -16.09
C PRO A 152 11.05 11.37 -17.05
N ILE A 153 9.77 11.34 -17.44
CA ILE A 153 9.25 10.40 -18.44
C ILE A 153 8.30 11.09 -19.42
N LEU A 154 8.11 10.44 -20.57
CA LEU A 154 7.15 10.85 -21.59
C LEU A 154 6.05 9.81 -21.74
N LEU A 155 4.81 10.23 -21.52
CA LEU A 155 3.64 9.38 -21.67
C LEU A 155 2.77 9.85 -22.82
N ILE A 156 2.12 8.92 -23.50
CA ILE A 156 1.04 9.18 -24.46
C ILE A 156 -0.26 8.65 -23.85
N PRO A 157 -1.03 9.50 -23.15
CA PRO A 157 -2.38 9.13 -22.70
C PRO A 157 -3.25 8.70 -23.88
N GLN A 158 -4.22 7.82 -23.63
CA GLN A 158 -5.12 7.33 -24.68
C GLN A 158 -5.81 8.50 -25.41
N GLY A 159 -5.87 8.42 -26.74
CA GLY A 159 -6.47 9.47 -27.56
C GLY A 159 -5.62 10.74 -27.75
N LYS A 160 -4.38 10.79 -27.23
CA LYS A 160 -3.41 11.82 -27.58
C LYS A 160 -2.40 11.32 -28.61
N THR A 161 -1.96 12.21 -29.48
CA THR A 161 -0.94 11.93 -30.52
C THR A 161 0.46 12.37 -30.09
N HIS A 162 0.56 13.33 -29.18
CA HIS A 162 1.82 13.89 -28.72
C HIS A 162 2.19 13.40 -27.31
N PRO A 163 3.47 13.06 -27.07
CA PRO A 163 3.96 12.76 -25.73
C PRO A 163 3.79 13.95 -24.78
N VAL A 164 3.37 13.66 -23.56
CA VAL A 164 3.18 14.61 -22.47
C VAL A 164 4.27 14.35 -21.42
N PRO A 165 4.93 15.40 -20.90
CA PRO A 165 5.95 15.24 -19.87
C PRO A 165 5.32 14.94 -18.51
N TYR A 166 5.90 13.94 -17.84
CA TYR A 166 5.58 13.53 -16.48
C TYR A 166 6.86 13.38 -15.67
N ALA A 167 6.71 13.42 -14.35
CA ALA A 167 7.73 13.03 -13.40
C ALA A 167 7.21 11.83 -12.58
N ILE A 168 8.05 10.81 -12.42
CA ILE A 168 7.78 9.69 -11.52
C ILE A 168 8.61 9.83 -10.24
N ASN A 169 7.93 9.73 -9.11
CA ASN A 169 8.53 9.51 -7.81
C ASN A 169 8.23 8.08 -7.41
N SER A 170 9.24 7.30 -7.06
CA SER A 170 9.08 5.86 -6.84
C SER A 170 9.90 5.39 -5.66
N VAL A 171 9.35 4.44 -4.91
CA VAL A 171 9.98 3.83 -3.75
C VAL A 171 9.77 2.32 -3.79
N LEU A 172 10.85 1.57 -3.61
CA LEU A 172 10.88 0.11 -3.46
C LEU A 172 11.41 -0.24 -2.06
N THR A 173 10.66 -1.00 -1.28
CA THR A 173 11.03 -1.36 0.10
C THR A 173 10.75 -2.82 0.41
N MET A 174 11.47 -3.37 1.39
CA MET A 174 11.08 -4.64 2.02
C MET A 174 10.10 -4.39 3.17
N LYS A 175 8.86 -4.87 3.05
CA LYS A 175 7.85 -4.78 4.10
C LYS A 175 7.31 -6.16 4.44
N GLY A 176 7.67 -6.67 5.62
CA GLY A 176 7.18 -7.97 6.11
C GLY A 176 7.61 -9.15 5.25
N GLY A 177 8.85 -9.14 4.75
CA GLY A 177 9.40 -10.21 3.90
C GLY A 177 8.97 -10.15 2.43
N ARG A 178 8.17 -9.16 2.02
CA ARG A 178 7.77 -8.94 0.63
C ARG A 178 8.31 -7.61 0.12
N LEU A 179 8.61 -7.55 -1.18
CA LEU A 179 8.88 -6.30 -1.87
C LEU A 179 7.57 -5.51 -2.01
N LYS A 180 7.64 -4.22 -1.68
CA LYS A 180 6.57 -3.25 -1.91
C LYS A 180 7.12 -2.15 -2.80
N TRP A 181 6.52 -2.01 -3.97
CA TRP A 181 6.77 -0.91 -4.89
C TRP A 181 5.61 0.07 -4.83
N GLN A 182 5.90 1.35 -4.65
CA GLN A 182 4.93 2.42 -4.69
C GLN A 182 5.49 3.56 -5.54
N ALA A 183 4.69 4.07 -6.47
CA ALA A 183 5.10 5.24 -7.24
C ALA A 183 3.96 6.21 -7.48
N THR A 184 4.34 7.43 -7.80
CA THR A 184 3.47 8.57 -8.04
C THR A 184 3.86 9.21 -9.36
N LEU A 185 2.93 9.31 -10.30
CA LEU A 185 3.08 10.07 -11.54
C LEU A 185 2.40 11.42 -11.40
N THR A 186 3.17 12.46 -11.69
CA THR A 186 2.67 13.83 -11.73
C THR A 186 2.96 14.42 -13.10
N LYS A 187 1.95 15.00 -13.74
CA LYS A 187 2.13 15.72 -15.00
C LYS A 187 3.06 16.90 -14.75
N SER A 188 4.19 16.93 -15.45
CA SER A 188 5.10 18.07 -15.38
C SER A 188 4.39 19.26 -16.01
N GLN A 189 4.08 20.28 -15.21
CA GLN A 189 3.72 21.56 -15.77
C GLN A 189 5.00 22.08 -16.43
N THR A 190 5.13 21.92 -17.75
CA THR A 190 5.90 22.89 -18.51
C THR A 190 5.29 24.23 -18.15
N GLN A 191 6.03 25.02 -17.35
CA GLN A 191 5.70 26.42 -17.12
C GLN A 191 5.37 27.02 -18.49
N GLY A 192 4.23 27.68 -18.57
CA GLY A 192 3.82 28.39 -19.77
C GLY A 192 4.91 29.40 -20.14
N LEU A 193 5.77 29.01 -21.09
CA LEU A 193 6.22 29.93 -22.13
C LEU A 193 5.03 30.10 -23.07
N ALA A 194 4.06 30.90 -22.62
CA ALA A 194 3.29 31.70 -23.55
C ALA A 194 4.06 33.01 -23.66
N CYS A 195 4.84 33.11 -24.73
CA CYS A 195 5.04 34.40 -25.36
C CYS A 195 3.63 34.94 -25.69
N ASP A 196 3.31 36.10 -25.14
CA ASP A 196 2.77 37.27 -25.84
C ASP A 196 2.89 38.49 -24.92
#